data_AF-A0A4Y9ZST6-F1
#
_entry.id   AF-A0A4Y9ZST6-F1
#
_cell.length_a   1.000
_cell.length_b   1.000
_cell.length_c   1.000
_cell.angle_alpha   90.00
_cell.angle_beta   90.00
_cell.angle_gamma   90.00
#
_symmetry.space_group_name_H-M   'P 1'
#
loop_
_entity.id
_entity.type
_entity.pdbx_description
1 polymer ?
#
loop_
_entity_poly.entity_id
_entity_poly.type
_entity_poly.pdbx_seq_one_letter_code
_entity_poly.pdbx_strand_id
1 'polypeptide(L)'
;MKEGWIVLPGGEVFPKPVQFWHVSHRHTLLSLFFVFSIGWALELVTHFEELAFWLFVLDQGPTKREWFSSWEYRMWYLGCVAAILGMPITTLAARHDLNTIDAWIFLVGSLGSTTTNVAFLYVLFRFPSFLKHVKAESAQPDVVVRLTTFYELNLLRVLLRFIAGISLLILAADGIRGRHDINRSLFWSDLLLVLAAVGQFVSSAITLLIFFPRSFAAESGYHNKAPSTDMRSISTFPLPVSPSSPKSPEPVSVRVSMLHPASPSDGVTY
;
A
#
# COMPACT_ATOMS: atom_id res chain seq x y z
N MET A 1 -8.94 35.42 -0.56
CA MET A 1 -8.00 35.87 0.48
C MET A 1 -7.24 37.10 -0.05
N LYS A 2 -7.02 38.14 0.77
CA LYS A 2 -6.34 39.40 0.36
C LYS A 2 -5.29 39.86 1.39
N GLU A 3 -4.41 38.96 1.82
CA GLU A 3 -3.31 39.28 2.76
C GLU A 3 -1.90 38.97 2.23
N GLY A 4 -1.76 38.63 0.93
CA GLY A 4 -0.47 38.17 0.38
C GLY A 4 0.63 39.22 0.29
N TRP A 5 0.29 40.50 0.13
CA TRP A 5 1.24 41.54 -0.29
C TRP A 5 1.15 42.80 0.57
N ILE A 6 2.32 43.38 0.87
CA ILE A 6 2.46 44.74 1.42
C ILE A 6 3.25 45.58 0.41
N VAL A 7 2.78 46.81 0.18
CA VAL A 7 3.51 47.80 -0.62
C VAL A 7 4.31 48.66 0.36
N LEU A 8 5.64 48.62 0.28
CA LEU A 8 6.48 49.50 1.08
C LEU A 8 6.39 50.95 0.55
N PRO A 9 6.75 51.97 1.36
CA PRO A 9 6.69 53.37 0.94
C PRO A 9 7.48 53.73 -0.33
N GLY A 10 8.44 52.89 -0.75
CA GLY A 10 9.19 53.01 -2.00
C GLY A 10 8.54 52.36 -3.23
N GLY A 11 7.33 51.80 -3.12
CA GLY A 11 6.63 51.12 -4.21
C GLY A 11 7.03 49.65 -4.42
N GLU A 12 8.04 49.14 -3.69
CA GLU A 12 8.37 47.71 -3.70
C GLU A 12 7.26 46.88 -3.05
N VAL A 13 6.84 45.83 -3.74
CA VAL A 13 5.78 44.91 -3.30
C VAL A 13 6.44 43.66 -2.71
N PHE A 14 6.35 43.51 -1.39
CA PHE A 14 6.90 42.35 -0.67
C PHE A 14 5.78 41.42 -0.20
N PRO A 15 6.02 40.08 -0.15
CA PRO A 15 5.10 39.16 0.48
C PRO A 15 4.97 39.50 1.97
N LYS A 16 3.74 39.59 2.47
CA LYS A 16 3.46 39.98 3.86
C LYS A 16 3.98 38.90 4.82
N PRO A 17 4.94 39.17 5.72
CA PRO A 17 5.42 38.16 6.67
C PRO A 17 4.30 37.66 7.59
N VAL A 18 4.31 36.36 7.91
CA VAL A 18 3.25 35.66 8.67
C VAL A 18 2.97 36.31 10.03
N GLN A 19 4.00 36.90 10.64
CA GLN A 19 3.90 37.67 11.89
C GLN A 19 2.86 38.81 11.84
N PHE A 20 2.69 39.45 10.67
CA PHE A 20 1.74 40.56 10.47
C PHE A 20 0.33 40.10 10.06
N TRP A 21 0.10 38.80 9.87
CA TRP A 21 -1.21 38.27 9.47
C TRP A 21 -2.23 38.39 10.60
N HIS A 22 -3.52 38.50 10.26
CA HIS A 22 -4.58 38.49 11.27
C HIS A 22 -4.52 37.23 12.14
N VAL A 23 -4.84 37.34 13.44
CA VAL A 23 -4.70 36.25 14.42
C VAL A 23 -5.48 35.00 13.99
N SER A 24 -6.71 35.17 13.49
CA SER A 24 -7.52 34.07 12.94
C SER A 24 -6.82 33.31 11.81
N HIS A 25 -6.15 34.02 10.89
CA HIS A 25 -5.43 33.39 9.78
C HIS A 25 -4.19 32.63 10.24
N ARG A 26 -3.51 33.10 11.29
CA ARG A 26 -2.40 32.37 11.93
C ARG A 26 -2.86 31.05 12.58
N HIS A 27 -4.04 31.03 13.21
CA HIS A 27 -4.61 29.78 13.73
C HIS A 27 -4.99 28.80 12.61
N THR A 28 -5.61 29.27 11.52
CA THR A 28 -5.89 28.40 10.35
C THR A 28 -4.61 27.83 9.74
N LEU A 29 -3.57 28.65 9.60
CA LEU A 29 -2.27 28.22 9.08
C LEU A 29 -1.62 27.15 9.97
N LEU A 30 -1.63 27.34 11.29
CA LEU A 30 -1.14 26.33 12.24
C LEU A 30 -1.91 25.00 12.14
N SER A 31 -3.23 25.05 11.99
CA SER A 31 -4.06 23.86 11.76
C SER A 31 -3.68 23.14 10.45
N LEU A 32 -3.40 23.88 9.37
CA LEU A 32 -2.92 23.29 8.11
C LEU A 32 -1.55 22.62 8.28
N PHE A 33 -0.62 23.19 9.05
CA PHE A 33 0.65 22.55 9.34
C PHE A 33 0.50 21.23 10.12
N PHE A 34 -0.46 21.13 11.06
CA PHE A 34 -0.77 19.87 11.71
C PHE A 34 -1.36 18.83 10.75
N VAL A 35 -2.31 19.21 9.88
CA VAL A 35 -2.88 18.31 8.86
C VAL A 35 -1.80 17.81 7.90
N PHE A 36 -0.93 18.70 7.43
CA PHE A 36 0.19 18.37 6.55
C PHE A 36 1.21 17.43 7.22
N SER A 37 1.55 17.71 8.48
CA SER A 37 2.43 16.88 9.31
C SER A 37 1.88 15.46 9.52
N ILE A 38 0.57 15.33 9.78
CA ILE A 38 -0.12 14.02 9.86
C ILE A 38 -0.10 13.30 8.51
N GLY A 39 -0.35 14.02 7.41
CA GLY A 39 -0.29 13.45 6.05
C GLY A 39 1.08 12.86 5.72
N TRP A 40 2.15 13.60 6.02
CA TRP A 40 3.53 13.13 5.83
C TRP A 40 3.88 11.98 6.80
N ALA A 41 3.38 11.99 8.04
CA ALA A 41 3.56 10.86 8.96
C ALA A 41 2.98 9.56 8.39
N LEU A 42 1.78 9.61 7.79
CA LEU A 42 1.15 8.47 7.13
C LEU A 42 1.94 8.02 5.88
N GLU A 43 2.46 8.96 5.10
CA GLU A 43 3.32 8.65 3.95
C GLU A 43 4.62 7.94 4.38
N LEU A 44 5.27 8.39 5.46
CA LEU A 44 6.43 7.72 6.05
C LEU A 44 6.08 6.31 6.56
N VAL A 45 4.92 6.12 7.20
CA VAL A 45 4.42 4.79 7.60
C VAL A 45 4.30 3.87 6.39
N THR A 46 3.71 4.33 5.28
CA THR A 46 3.62 3.54 4.04
C THR A 46 5.01 3.20 3.48
N HIS A 47 5.99 4.11 3.56
CA HIS A 47 7.36 3.85 3.12
C HIS A 47 8.06 2.80 4.02
N PHE A 48 7.84 2.84 5.33
CA PHE A 48 8.36 1.84 6.27
C PHE A 48 7.69 0.47 6.10
N GLU A 49 6.38 0.42 5.89
CA GLU A 49 5.63 -0.80 5.59
C GLU A 49 6.15 -1.47 4.33
N GLU A 50 6.37 -0.70 3.28
CA GLU A 50 6.94 -1.20 2.04
C GLU A 50 8.38 -1.70 2.21
N LEU A 51 9.24 -0.97 2.92
CA LEU A 51 10.61 -1.41 3.22
C LEU A 51 10.62 -2.74 3.99
N ALA A 52 9.77 -2.86 5.02
CA ALA A 52 9.67 -4.07 5.83
C ALA A 52 9.09 -5.26 5.05
N PHE A 53 8.09 -5.03 4.21
CA PHE A 53 7.55 -6.03 3.29
C PHE A 53 8.64 -6.60 2.38
N TRP A 54 9.42 -5.74 1.72
CA TRP A 54 10.47 -6.21 0.81
C TRP A 54 11.65 -6.87 1.53
N LEU A 55 12.05 -6.38 2.70
CA LEU A 55 13.04 -7.07 3.55
C LEU A 55 12.59 -8.48 3.92
N PHE A 56 11.35 -8.62 4.41
CA PHE A 56 10.78 -9.92 4.75
C PHE A 56 10.69 -10.88 3.56
N VAL A 57 10.34 -10.38 2.36
CA VAL A 57 10.32 -11.16 1.11
C VAL A 57 11.72 -11.65 0.73
N LEU A 58 12.74 -10.80 0.86
CA LEU A 58 14.14 -11.17 0.59
C LEU A 58 14.70 -12.19 1.59
N ASP A 59 14.29 -12.11 2.86
CA ASP A 59 14.73 -12.98 3.94
C ASP A 59 13.81 -14.20 4.18
N GLN A 60 12.83 -14.45 3.29
CA GLN A 60 12.10 -15.73 3.26
C GLN A 60 13.03 -16.88 2.86
N GLY A 61 13.61 -17.55 3.86
CA GLY A 61 14.27 -18.84 3.69
C GLY A 61 13.28 -20.00 3.41
N PRO A 62 13.78 -21.21 3.15
CA PRO A 62 12.96 -22.39 2.86
C PRO A 62 12.02 -22.81 4.01
N THR A 63 12.29 -22.35 5.24
CA THR A 63 11.40 -22.50 6.40
C THR A 63 10.52 -21.26 6.49
N LYS A 64 9.19 -21.43 6.34
CA LYS A 64 8.22 -20.32 6.49
C LYS A 64 8.35 -19.68 7.87
N ARG A 65 8.75 -18.41 7.91
CA ARG A 65 8.89 -17.63 9.14
C ARG A 65 7.65 -16.76 9.38
N GLU A 66 7.16 -16.73 10.60
CA GLU A 66 6.05 -15.86 10.98
C GLU A 66 6.49 -14.39 11.03
N TRP A 67 5.76 -13.53 10.31
CA TRP A 67 5.98 -12.08 10.25
C TRP A 67 6.03 -11.42 11.64
N PHE A 68 5.09 -11.73 12.53
CA PHE A 68 5.02 -11.09 13.85
C PHE A 68 6.20 -11.44 14.79
N SER A 69 6.93 -12.53 14.51
CA SER A 69 8.13 -12.95 15.26
C SER A 69 9.44 -12.50 14.57
N SER A 70 9.32 -11.70 13.51
CA SER A 70 10.44 -11.23 12.70
C SER A 70 11.06 -9.94 13.30
N TRP A 71 12.31 -9.64 12.93
CA TRP A 71 13.02 -8.44 13.40
C TRP A 71 12.64 -7.21 12.53
N GLU A 72 12.34 -7.48 11.27
CA GLU A 72 11.73 -6.59 10.27
C GLU A 72 10.43 -5.98 10.82
N TYR A 73 9.53 -6.80 11.40
CA TYR A 73 8.32 -6.32 12.07
C TYR A 73 8.60 -5.38 13.26
N ARG A 74 9.65 -5.64 14.05
CA ARG A 74 10.05 -4.76 15.17
C ARG A 74 10.60 -3.43 14.68
N MET A 75 11.41 -3.44 13.61
CA MET A 75 11.91 -2.23 12.95
C MET A 75 10.74 -1.41 12.39
N TRP A 76 9.83 -2.06 11.67
CA TRP A 76 8.61 -1.46 11.13
C TRP A 76 7.77 -0.78 12.20
N TYR A 77 7.43 -1.51 13.27
CA TYR A 77 6.62 -0.99 14.37
C TYR A 77 7.27 0.24 15.02
N LEU A 78 8.58 0.17 15.31
CA LEU A 78 9.31 1.31 15.88
C LEU A 78 9.36 2.51 14.92
N GLY A 79 9.57 2.26 13.62
CA GLY A 79 9.53 3.29 12.58
C GLY A 79 8.17 3.97 12.45
N CYS A 80 7.07 3.20 12.54
CA CYS A 80 5.71 3.72 12.50
C CYS A 80 5.39 4.58 13.74
N VAL A 81 5.75 4.12 14.94
CA VAL A 81 5.60 4.91 16.18
C VAL A 81 6.44 6.19 16.10
N ALA A 82 7.67 6.11 15.60
CA ALA A 82 8.55 7.27 15.42
C ALA A 82 8.00 8.28 14.39
N ALA A 83 7.40 7.83 13.29
CA ALA A 83 6.78 8.70 12.29
C ALA A 83 5.50 9.38 12.80
N ILE A 84 4.56 8.59 13.35
CA ILE A 84 3.26 9.06 13.84
C ILE A 84 3.39 10.05 15.00
N LEU A 85 4.36 9.84 15.91
CA LEU A 85 4.60 10.77 17.01
C LEU A 85 5.57 11.88 16.62
N GLY A 86 6.64 11.57 15.87
CA GLY A 86 7.72 12.51 15.57
C GLY A 86 7.25 13.72 14.77
N MET A 87 6.52 13.52 13.67
CA MET A 87 6.11 14.64 12.82
C MET A 87 5.17 15.63 13.55
N PRO A 88 4.08 15.21 14.24
CA PRO A 88 3.26 16.13 15.02
C PRO A 88 4.00 16.77 16.20
N ILE A 89 4.95 16.07 16.84
CA ILE A 89 5.78 16.64 17.91
C ILE A 89 6.71 17.72 17.36
N THR A 90 7.31 17.54 16.17
CA THR A 90 8.09 18.59 15.49
C THR A 90 7.24 19.83 15.20
N THR A 91 6.03 19.65 14.67
CA THR A 91 5.07 20.74 14.44
C THR A 91 4.70 21.45 15.75
N LEU A 92 4.46 20.68 16.83
CA LEU A 92 4.16 21.23 18.15
C LEU A 92 5.36 21.98 18.74
N ALA A 93 6.59 21.49 18.59
CA ALA A 93 7.79 22.14 19.11
C ALA A 93 8.06 23.48 18.39
N ALA A 94 7.95 23.49 17.06
CA ALA A 94 8.19 24.68 16.24
C ALA A 94 7.02 25.70 16.23
N ARG A 95 5.87 25.39 16.87
CA ARG A 95 4.66 26.26 16.92
C ARG A 95 4.89 27.71 17.37
N HIS A 96 5.99 27.96 18.08
CA HIS A 96 6.32 29.29 18.61
C HIS A 96 6.81 30.26 17.54
N ASP A 97 7.33 29.77 16.41
CA ASP A 97 7.74 30.58 15.27
C ASP A 97 7.13 30.02 13.97
N LEU A 98 6.05 30.68 13.52
CA LEU A 98 5.32 30.31 12.31
C LEU A 98 6.11 30.56 11.01
N ASN A 99 7.27 31.23 11.07
CA ASN A 99 8.13 31.44 9.89
C ASN A 99 9.14 30.30 9.66
N THR A 100 9.35 29.41 10.64
CA THR A 100 10.34 28.32 10.56
C THR A 100 9.73 26.93 10.75
N ILE A 101 8.45 26.85 11.11
CA ILE A 101 7.70 25.60 11.31
C ILE A 101 7.67 24.71 10.05
N ASP A 102 7.54 25.31 8.86
CA ASP A 102 7.59 24.63 7.57
C ASP A 102 8.98 24.05 7.29
N ALA A 103 10.04 24.84 7.50
CA ALA A 103 11.42 24.39 7.36
C ALA A 103 11.76 23.25 8.33
N TRP A 104 11.26 23.28 9.57
CA TRP A 104 11.41 22.18 10.54
C TRP A 104 10.65 20.91 10.14
N ILE A 105 9.40 21.03 9.66
CA ILE A 105 8.62 19.90 9.15
C ILE A 105 9.32 19.31 7.93
N PHE A 106 9.77 20.14 6.99
CA PHE A 106 10.49 19.70 5.79
C PHE A 106 11.82 19.04 6.17
N LEU A 107 12.57 19.55 7.16
CA LEU A 107 13.82 18.94 7.60
C LEU A 107 13.59 17.52 8.14
N VAL A 108 12.69 17.38 9.12
CA VAL A 108 12.45 16.08 9.78
C VAL A 108 11.82 15.08 8.82
N GLY A 109 10.83 15.52 8.03
CA GLY A 109 10.16 14.69 7.04
C GLY A 109 11.09 14.24 5.90
N SER A 110 11.90 15.15 5.34
CA SER A 110 12.86 14.82 4.26
C SER A 110 14.04 13.98 4.76
N LEU A 111 14.49 14.18 6.00
CA LEU A 111 15.51 13.33 6.63
C LEU A 111 14.97 11.90 6.80
N GLY A 112 13.76 11.75 7.36
CA GLY A 112 13.09 10.44 7.47
C GLY A 112 12.92 9.75 6.12
N SER A 113 12.40 10.46 5.12
CA SER A 113 12.26 9.95 3.75
C SER A 113 13.61 9.54 3.14
N THR A 114 14.66 10.34 3.34
CA THR A 114 15.99 10.05 2.81
C THR A 114 16.62 8.83 3.50
N THR A 115 16.47 8.70 4.82
CA THR A 115 16.91 7.50 5.56
C THR A 115 16.18 6.24 5.08
N THR A 116 14.85 6.30 4.87
CA THR A 116 14.12 5.16 4.29
C THR A 116 14.56 4.83 2.87
N ASN A 117 14.86 5.83 2.03
CA ASN A 117 15.38 5.60 0.68
C ASN A 117 16.76 4.93 0.69
N VAL A 118 17.66 5.34 1.60
CA VAL A 118 18.98 4.71 1.78
C VAL A 118 18.84 3.25 2.24
N ALA A 119 17.94 2.98 3.18
CA ALA A 119 17.63 1.59 3.57
C ALA A 119 17.04 0.78 2.41
N PHE A 120 16.26 1.41 1.52
CA PHE A 120 15.71 0.75 0.34
C PHE A 120 16.77 0.40 -0.72
N LEU A 121 17.90 1.11 -0.78
CA LEU A 121 19.01 0.73 -1.66
C LEU A 121 19.54 -0.66 -1.32
N TYR A 122 19.59 -1.05 -0.03
CA TYR A 122 19.98 -2.40 0.38
C TYR A 122 19.07 -3.48 -0.23
N VAL A 123 17.75 -3.26 -0.17
CA VAL A 123 16.74 -4.12 -0.81
C VAL A 123 16.99 -4.22 -2.32
N LEU A 124 17.17 -3.08 -2.99
CA LEU A 124 17.44 -3.02 -4.44
C LEU A 124 18.74 -3.75 -4.85
N PHE A 125 19.81 -3.67 -4.05
CA PHE A 125 21.05 -4.41 -4.35
C PHE A 125 20.90 -5.92 -4.15
N ARG A 126 20.07 -6.37 -3.20
CA ARG A 126 19.84 -7.80 -2.94
C ARG A 126 18.86 -8.44 -3.93
N PHE A 127 17.90 -7.66 -4.45
CA PHE A 127 16.81 -8.12 -5.32
C PHE A 127 17.24 -8.92 -6.56
N PRO A 128 18.27 -8.51 -7.36
CA PRO A 128 18.71 -9.29 -8.52
C PRO A 128 19.30 -10.65 -8.14
N SER A 129 19.83 -10.79 -6.92
CA SER A 129 20.28 -12.08 -6.40
C SER A 129 19.08 -12.96 -6.08
N PHE A 130 18.08 -12.43 -5.36
CA PHE A 130 16.83 -13.13 -5.04
C PHE A 130 16.12 -13.63 -6.31
N LEU A 131 15.95 -12.78 -7.33
CA LEU A 131 15.42 -13.14 -8.65
C LEU A 131 16.12 -14.35 -9.29
N LYS A 132 17.46 -14.44 -9.17
CA LYS A 132 18.23 -15.59 -9.70
C LYS A 132 17.94 -16.89 -8.95
N HIS A 133 17.75 -16.84 -7.63
CA HIS A 133 17.40 -18.01 -6.83
C HIS A 133 15.98 -18.49 -7.15
N VAL A 134 14.99 -17.58 -7.17
CA VAL A 134 13.60 -17.89 -7.55
C VAL A 134 13.51 -18.51 -8.97
N LYS A 135 14.33 -18.04 -9.91
CA LYS A 135 14.44 -18.63 -11.25
C LYS A 135 15.09 -20.02 -11.25
N ALA A 136 16.06 -20.28 -10.37
CA ALA A 136 16.70 -21.60 -10.23
C ALA A 136 15.76 -22.63 -9.57
N GLU A 137 14.89 -22.20 -8.65
CA GLU A 137 13.88 -23.03 -7.99
C GLU A 137 12.69 -23.41 -8.90
N SER A 138 12.77 -23.16 -10.21
CA SER A 138 11.74 -23.45 -11.20
C SER A 138 10.38 -22.78 -10.91
N ALA A 139 10.41 -21.58 -10.33
CA ALA A 139 9.21 -20.78 -10.14
C ALA A 139 8.47 -20.50 -11.46
N GLN A 140 7.14 -20.34 -11.38
CA GLN A 140 6.29 -20.11 -12.55
C GLN A 140 6.76 -18.86 -13.34
N PRO A 141 6.84 -18.92 -14.69
CA PRO A 141 7.34 -17.80 -15.50
C PRO A 141 6.63 -16.46 -15.24
N ASP A 142 5.31 -16.50 -15.03
CA ASP A 142 4.47 -15.36 -14.66
C ASP A 142 4.91 -14.69 -13.33
N VAL A 143 5.34 -15.46 -12.34
CA VAL A 143 5.93 -14.94 -11.09
C VAL A 143 7.25 -14.21 -11.38
N VAL A 144 8.13 -14.80 -12.19
CA VAL A 144 9.43 -14.20 -12.54
C VAL A 144 9.27 -12.90 -13.33
N VAL A 145 8.31 -12.84 -14.27
CA VAL A 145 7.99 -11.62 -15.01
C VAL A 145 7.47 -10.53 -14.05
N ARG A 146 6.48 -10.83 -13.20
CA ARG A 146 5.97 -9.86 -12.20
C ARG A 146 7.07 -9.32 -11.29
N LEU A 147 7.91 -10.18 -10.71
CA LEU A 147 9.01 -9.76 -9.84
C LEU A 147 10.04 -8.89 -10.59
N THR A 148 10.27 -9.15 -11.89
CA THR A 148 11.16 -8.31 -12.73
C THR A 148 10.55 -6.93 -12.96
N THR A 149 9.26 -6.84 -13.32
CA THR A 149 8.54 -5.56 -13.43
C THR A 149 8.52 -4.81 -12.10
N PHE A 150 8.32 -5.50 -10.97
CA PHE A 150 8.42 -4.88 -9.65
C PHE A 150 9.82 -4.33 -9.39
N TYR A 151 10.89 -5.04 -9.75
CA TYR A 151 12.26 -4.51 -9.59
C TYR A 151 12.47 -3.19 -10.34
N GLU A 152 12.03 -3.11 -11.60
CA GLU A 152 12.16 -1.91 -12.43
C GLU A 152 11.34 -0.73 -11.85
N LEU A 153 10.10 -0.98 -11.44
CA LEU A 153 9.25 0.02 -10.77
C LEU A 153 9.85 0.49 -9.44
N ASN A 154 10.40 -0.42 -8.63
CA ASN A 154 11.09 -0.09 -7.38
C ASN A 154 12.31 0.81 -7.63
N LEU A 155 13.10 0.52 -8.67
CA LEU A 155 14.28 1.30 -9.03
C LEU A 155 13.91 2.73 -9.46
N LEU A 156 12.97 2.87 -10.40
CA LEU A 156 12.48 4.18 -10.86
C LEU A 156 11.91 5.00 -9.69
N ARG A 157 11.11 4.35 -8.83
CA ARG A 157 10.52 5.01 -7.67
C ARG A 157 11.58 5.53 -6.71
N VAL A 158 12.56 4.70 -6.32
CA VAL A 158 13.60 5.13 -5.36
C VAL A 158 14.40 6.31 -5.90
N LEU A 159 14.69 6.35 -7.20
CA LEU A 159 15.32 7.50 -7.85
C LEU A 159 14.47 8.77 -7.71
N LEU A 160 13.16 8.70 -8.00
CA LEU A 160 12.24 9.84 -7.84
C LEU A 160 12.10 10.28 -6.37
N ARG A 161 12.08 9.31 -5.44
CA ARG A 161 12.03 9.55 -3.99
C ARG A 161 13.31 10.20 -3.46
N PHE A 162 14.48 9.90 -4.04
CA PHE A 162 15.73 10.61 -3.76
C PHE A 162 15.72 12.04 -4.31
N ILE A 163 15.25 12.26 -5.54
CA ILE A 163 15.09 13.62 -6.09
C ILE A 163 14.21 14.47 -5.17
N ALA A 164 13.05 13.93 -4.74
CA ALA A 164 12.14 14.66 -3.87
C ALA A 164 12.70 14.88 -2.45
N GLY A 165 13.26 13.84 -1.83
CA GLY A 165 13.85 13.92 -0.50
C GLY A 165 15.02 14.91 -0.44
N ILE A 166 15.94 14.86 -1.41
CA ILE A 166 17.09 15.77 -1.47
C ILE A 166 16.64 17.22 -1.75
N SER A 167 15.66 17.43 -2.64
CA SER A 167 15.16 18.78 -2.94
C SER A 167 14.54 19.44 -1.70
N LEU A 168 13.73 18.70 -0.94
CA LEU A 168 13.14 19.19 0.32
C LEU A 168 14.19 19.37 1.43
N LEU A 169 15.19 18.49 1.51
CA LEU A 169 16.26 18.58 2.50
C LEU A 169 17.14 19.82 2.26
N ILE A 170 17.43 20.16 1.00
CA ILE A 170 18.15 21.39 0.63
C ILE A 170 17.35 22.62 1.04
N LEU A 171 16.06 22.67 0.68
CA LEU A 171 15.16 23.79 0.98
C LEU A 171 15.01 24.01 2.50
N ALA A 172 14.88 22.92 3.26
CA ALA A 172 14.78 22.92 4.72
C ALA A 172 16.10 23.36 5.40
N ALA A 173 17.24 22.86 4.91
CA ALA A 173 18.55 23.23 5.44
C ALA A 173 18.87 24.72 5.21
N ASP A 174 18.48 25.28 4.06
CA ASP A 174 18.55 26.72 3.78
C ASP A 174 17.54 27.52 4.62
N GLY A 175 16.35 26.97 4.88
CA GLY A 175 15.30 27.60 5.71
C GLY A 175 15.65 27.73 7.20
N ILE A 176 16.46 26.82 7.74
CA ILE A 176 16.91 26.84 9.14
C ILE A 176 18.25 27.60 9.32
N ARG A 177 19.03 27.77 8.25
CA ARG A 177 20.26 28.58 8.26
C ARG A 177 19.92 30.07 8.14
N GLY A 178 20.52 30.92 8.97
CA GLY A 178 20.33 32.39 8.88
C GLY A 178 20.89 33.07 7.62
N ARG A 179 21.45 32.30 6.66
CA ARG A 179 21.73 32.73 5.29
C ARG A 179 20.83 31.91 4.36
N HIS A 180 19.76 32.54 3.90
CA HIS A 180 18.74 31.96 3.03
C HIS A 180 19.08 32.19 1.54
N ASP A 181 20.23 31.68 1.09
CA ASP A 181 20.72 32.00 -0.25
C ASP A 181 19.89 31.30 -1.35
N ILE A 182 19.29 30.15 -1.03
CA ILE A 182 18.40 29.41 -1.93
C ILE A 182 16.96 29.92 -1.82
N ASN A 183 16.41 30.04 -0.61
CA ASN A 183 15.02 30.44 -0.37
C ASN A 183 14.74 31.90 -0.74
N ARG A 184 15.76 32.77 -0.82
CA ARG A 184 15.62 34.13 -1.36
C ARG A 184 15.48 34.15 -2.89
N SER A 185 15.89 33.10 -3.59
CA SER A 185 15.75 32.99 -5.03
C SER A 185 14.45 32.26 -5.38
N LEU A 186 13.44 33.03 -5.80
CA LEU A 186 12.16 32.52 -6.29
C LEU A 186 12.32 31.34 -7.26
N PHE A 187 13.28 31.43 -8.19
CA PHE A 187 13.54 30.36 -9.16
C PHE A 187 14.03 29.06 -8.50
N TRP A 188 15.01 29.13 -7.60
CA TRP A 188 15.55 27.91 -6.97
C TRP A 188 14.57 27.30 -5.97
N SER A 189 13.86 28.11 -5.18
CA SER A 189 12.83 27.62 -4.25
C SER A 189 11.69 26.94 -4.99
N ASP A 190 11.14 27.56 -6.04
CA ASP A 190 10.04 26.99 -6.82
C ASP A 190 10.48 25.73 -7.58
N LEU A 191 11.68 25.74 -8.18
CA LEU A 191 12.22 24.58 -8.90
C LEU A 191 12.37 23.36 -7.98
N LEU A 192 12.98 23.55 -6.80
CA LEU A 192 13.14 22.46 -5.82
C LEU A 192 11.80 21.96 -5.28
N LEU A 193 10.85 22.87 -5.03
CA LEU A 193 9.51 22.50 -4.55
C LEU A 193 8.70 21.75 -5.61
N VAL A 194 8.78 22.14 -6.88
CA VAL A 194 8.13 21.43 -8.00
C VAL A 194 8.77 20.07 -8.24
N LEU A 195 10.11 19.97 -8.23
CA LEU A 195 10.81 18.68 -8.33
C LEU A 195 10.42 17.74 -7.18
N ALA A 196 10.27 18.28 -5.97
CA ALA A 196 9.80 17.52 -4.82
C ALA A 196 8.35 17.04 -4.98
N ALA A 197 7.43 17.94 -5.33
CA ALA A 197 6.02 17.61 -5.49
C ALA A 197 5.80 16.57 -6.60
N VAL A 198 6.41 16.76 -7.77
CA VAL A 198 6.31 15.81 -8.89
C VAL A 198 6.98 14.48 -8.56
N GLY A 199 8.19 14.51 -8.00
CA GLY A 199 8.93 13.31 -7.60
C GLY A 199 8.15 12.47 -6.59
N GLN A 200 7.59 13.10 -5.55
CA GLN A 200 6.79 12.41 -4.54
C GLN A 200 5.45 11.90 -5.10
N PHE A 201 4.74 12.71 -5.89
CA PHE A 201 3.46 12.30 -6.50
C PHE A 201 3.63 11.07 -7.41
N VAL A 202 4.60 11.10 -8.33
CA VAL A 202 4.87 9.97 -9.24
C VAL A 202 5.39 8.76 -8.46
N SER A 203 6.25 8.97 -7.45
CA SER A 203 6.75 7.91 -6.58
C SER A 203 5.61 7.19 -5.82
N SER A 204 4.69 7.94 -5.23
CA SER A 204 3.53 7.40 -4.52
C SER A 204 2.57 6.67 -5.46
N ALA A 205 2.36 7.16 -6.68
CA ALA A 205 1.62 6.43 -7.72
C ALA A 205 2.29 5.09 -8.08
N ILE A 206 3.63 5.03 -8.14
CA ILE A 206 4.36 3.77 -8.38
C ILE A 206 4.24 2.80 -7.18
N THR A 207 4.28 3.28 -5.92
CA THR A 207 3.99 2.44 -4.75
C THR A 207 2.59 1.83 -4.82
N LEU A 208 1.57 2.59 -5.26
CA LEU A 208 0.22 2.04 -5.48
C LEU A 208 0.20 0.96 -6.59
N LEU A 209 0.94 1.13 -7.68
CA LEU A 209 1.05 0.13 -8.75
C LEU A 209 1.78 -1.16 -8.32
N ILE A 210 2.64 -1.08 -7.29
CA ILE A 210 3.35 -2.22 -6.71
C ILE A 210 2.47 -3.00 -5.73
N PHE A 211 1.72 -2.31 -4.86
CA PHE A 211 0.80 -2.97 -3.92
C PHE A 211 -0.51 -3.43 -4.56
N PHE A 212 -1.01 -2.70 -5.56
CA PHE A 212 -2.16 -3.05 -6.38
C PHE A 212 -1.72 -3.31 -7.82
N PRO A 213 -1.00 -4.42 -8.07
CA PRO A 213 -0.61 -4.78 -9.43
C PRO A 213 -1.87 -4.96 -10.27
N ARG A 214 -1.94 -4.24 -11.40
CA ARG A 214 -2.88 -4.60 -12.46
C ARG A 214 -2.62 -6.04 -12.89
N SER A 215 -3.62 -6.68 -13.49
CA SER A 215 -3.46 -8.02 -14.08
C SER A 215 -2.61 -7.97 -15.36
N PHE A 216 -1.33 -7.64 -15.23
CA PHE A 216 -0.37 -7.58 -16.34
C PHE A 216 -0.31 -8.91 -17.11
N ALA A 217 -0.57 -10.05 -16.45
CA ALA A 217 -0.71 -11.36 -17.08
C ALA A 217 -1.88 -11.45 -18.09
N ALA A 218 -2.98 -10.74 -17.85
CA ALA A 218 -4.13 -10.69 -18.75
C ALA A 218 -3.90 -9.72 -19.93
N GLU A 219 -3.28 -8.56 -19.69
CA GLU A 219 -2.97 -7.59 -20.74
C GLU A 219 -1.80 -8.03 -21.65
N SER A 220 -0.85 -8.81 -21.14
CA SER A 220 0.25 -9.39 -21.94
C SER A 220 -0.14 -10.65 -22.73
N GLY A 221 -1.43 -11.00 -22.76
CA GLY A 221 -1.96 -12.12 -23.53
C GLY A 221 -1.62 -13.51 -22.96
N TYR A 222 -1.09 -13.59 -21.74
CA TYR A 222 -0.67 -14.83 -21.12
C TYR A 222 -1.87 -15.58 -20.51
N HIS A 223 -2.65 -16.24 -21.37
CA HIS A 223 -3.59 -17.24 -20.90
C HIS A 223 -2.81 -18.38 -20.22
N ASN A 224 -2.98 -18.51 -18.90
CA ASN A 224 -2.60 -19.73 -18.19
C ASN A 224 -3.20 -20.91 -18.95
N LYS A 225 -2.34 -21.78 -19.49
CA LYS A 225 -2.77 -23.05 -20.06
C LYS A 225 -3.48 -23.78 -18.92
N ALA A 226 -4.81 -23.92 -19.03
CA ALA A 226 -5.61 -24.55 -17.99
C ALA A 226 -4.94 -25.88 -17.60
N PRO A 227 -4.90 -26.23 -16.29
CA PRO A 227 -4.39 -27.54 -15.90
C PRO A 227 -5.14 -28.56 -16.73
N SER A 228 -4.42 -29.27 -17.59
CA SER A 228 -5.03 -30.20 -18.52
C SER A 228 -5.72 -31.26 -17.68
N THR A 229 -7.05 -31.16 -17.63
CA THR A 229 -7.92 -32.26 -17.19
C THR A 229 -7.76 -33.35 -18.24
N ASP A 230 -6.63 -34.07 -18.16
CA ASP A 230 -6.48 -35.39 -18.73
C ASP A 230 -7.48 -36.26 -17.98
N MET A 231 -8.70 -36.23 -18.52
CA MET A 231 -9.78 -37.12 -18.21
C MET A 231 -9.35 -38.51 -18.70
N ARG A 232 -8.40 -39.11 -17.99
CA ARG A 232 -8.13 -40.55 -18.08
C ARG A 232 -9.42 -41.23 -17.65
N SER A 233 -10.16 -41.64 -18.68
CA SER A 233 -11.19 -42.66 -18.62
C SER A 233 -10.67 -43.83 -17.79
N ILE A 234 -11.01 -43.85 -16.50
CA ILE A 234 -10.84 -45.04 -15.68
C ILE A 234 -11.97 -45.97 -16.10
N SER A 235 -11.56 -47.01 -16.84
CA SER A 235 -12.44 -48.08 -17.28
C SER A 235 -13.29 -48.60 -16.13
N THR A 236 -14.58 -48.77 -16.39
CA THR A 236 -15.56 -49.44 -15.55
C THR A 236 -15.00 -50.72 -14.94
N PHE A 237 -14.97 -50.80 -13.61
CA PHE A 237 -14.94 -52.06 -12.87
C PHE A 237 -15.95 -52.00 -11.72
N PRO A 238 -16.63 -53.11 -11.37
CA PRO A 238 -17.81 -53.04 -10.51
C PRO A 238 -17.45 -52.84 -9.03
N LEU A 239 -18.31 -52.08 -8.32
CA LEU A 239 -18.25 -51.95 -6.87
C LEU A 239 -18.56 -53.30 -6.19
N PRO A 240 -17.87 -53.66 -5.09
CA PRO A 240 -18.24 -54.82 -4.29
C PRO A 240 -19.56 -54.59 -3.56
N VAL A 241 -20.46 -55.57 -3.65
CA VAL A 241 -21.77 -55.55 -2.97
C VAL A 241 -21.55 -55.65 -1.46
N SER A 242 -21.99 -54.62 -0.71
CA SER A 242 -22.02 -54.68 0.76
C SER A 242 -23.33 -55.34 1.24
N PRO A 243 -23.28 -56.26 2.22
CA PRO A 243 -24.44 -57.06 2.59
C PRO A 243 -25.50 -56.28 3.38
N SER A 244 -26.76 -56.67 3.17
CA SER A 244 -27.95 -56.13 3.81
C SER A 244 -27.97 -56.28 5.34
N SER A 245 -28.46 -55.25 6.04
CA SER A 245 -28.93 -55.31 7.43
C SER A 245 -30.37 -54.74 7.51
N PRO A 246 -31.25 -55.20 8.43
CA PRO A 246 -32.67 -55.34 8.12
C PRO A 246 -33.57 -54.13 8.44
N LYS A 247 -34.76 -54.20 7.84
CA LYS A 247 -35.90 -53.26 7.93
C LYS A 247 -36.34 -52.95 9.37
N SER A 248 -36.80 -51.72 9.57
CA SER A 248 -37.86 -51.38 10.55
C SER A 248 -38.92 -50.51 9.85
N PRO A 249 -40.22 -50.61 10.19
CA PRO A 249 -41.30 -50.24 9.26
C PRO A 249 -41.85 -48.82 9.41
N GLU A 250 -42.33 -48.24 8.29
CA GLU A 250 -43.13 -47.01 8.27
C GLU A 250 -44.61 -47.27 8.64
N PRO A 251 -45.32 -46.29 9.24
CA PRO A 251 -46.74 -46.39 9.55
C PRO A 251 -47.63 -46.13 8.32
N VAL A 252 -48.63 -46.99 8.12
CA VAL A 252 -49.60 -46.91 7.01
C VAL A 252 -50.61 -45.78 7.26
N SER A 253 -50.80 -44.89 6.27
CA SER A 253 -51.93 -43.95 6.25
C SER A 253 -53.15 -44.55 5.54
N VAL A 254 -54.33 -44.36 6.14
CA VAL A 254 -55.61 -44.90 5.67
C VAL A 254 -56.21 -43.99 4.60
N ARG A 255 -56.72 -44.57 3.51
CA ARG A 255 -57.66 -43.87 2.62
C ARG A 255 -58.83 -44.76 2.22
N VAL A 256 -59.99 -44.46 2.81
CA VAL A 256 -61.29 -45.02 2.45
C VAL A 256 -61.86 -44.25 1.26
N SER A 257 -62.46 -44.96 0.30
CA SER A 257 -63.56 -44.43 -0.51
C SER A 257 -64.54 -45.56 -0.83
N MET A 258 -65.82 -45.32 -0.53
CA MET A 258 -66.97 -46.14 -0.96
C MET A 258 -67.25 -45.85 -2.46
N LEU A 259 -68.02 -46.62 -3.24
CA LEU A 259 -69.46 -46.88 -3.05
C LEU A 259 -69.98 -47.95 -4.04
N HIS A 260 -71.12 -48.57 -3.68
CA HIS A 260 -72.06 -49.41 -4.45
C HIS A 260 -72.44 -48.91 -5.87
N PRO A 261 -73.21 -49.68 -6.70
CA PRO A 261 -73.96 -50.94 -6.45
C PRO A 261 -73.37 -52.14 -7.25
N ALA A 262 -73.99 -53.31 -7.54
CA ALA A 262 -75.40 -53.74 -7.48
C ALA A 262 -75.60 -55.25 -7.13
N SER A 263 -76.54 -55.92 -7.79
CA SER A 263 -77.26 -57.18 -7.45
C SER A 263 -78.07 -57.65 -8.71
N PRO A 264 -78.86 -58.76 -8.72
CA PRO A 264 -78.46 -60.18 -8.70
C PRO A 264 -79.21 -61.04 -9.77
N SER A 265 -78.94 -62.35 -9.87
CA SER A 265 -79.98 -63.42 -9.96
C SER A 265 -79.39 -64.83 -9.99
N ASP A 266 -79.97 -65.73 -9.18
CA ASP A 266 -80.36 -67.15 -9.39
C ASP A 266 -79.56 -68.05 -10.36
N GLY A 267 -79.29 -69.34 -10.08
CA GLY A 267 -79.61 -70.19 -8.92
C GLY A 267 -79.63 -71.68 -9.30
N VAL A 268 -79.64 -72.59 -8.29
CA VAL A 268 -79.93 -74.06 -8.36
C VAL A 268 -78.97 -74.94 -9.25
N THR A 269 -78.67 -76.23 -8.99
CA THR A 269 -79.00 -77.23 -7.94
C THR A 269 -77.91 -78.33 -7.88
N TYR A 270 -77.87 -79.08 -6.75
CA TYR A 270 -77.21 -80.38 -6.51
C TYR A 270 -75.67 -80.46 -6.58
#